data_AF-X1HLD1-F1
#
_entry.id   AF-X1HLD1-F1
#
_cell.length_a   1.000
_cell.length_b   1.000
_cell.length_c   1.000
_cell.angle_alpha   90.00
_cell.angle_beta   90.00
_cell.angle_gamma   90.00
#
_symmetry.space_group_name_H-M   'P 1'
#
loop_
_entity.id
_entity.type
_entity.pdbx_description
1 polymer ?
#
loop_
_entity_poly.entity_id
_entity_poly.type
_entity_poly.pdbx_seq_one_letter_code
_entity_poly.pdbx_strand_id
1 'polypeptide(L)'
;MDDEHVGKPIPVAFGLQILPPIPIDIDNQKWKYHDGRSKSVERVWRNDVELVKDTHYYVDLKRSIITFDRDGVFVIEAGVNDKIDVDEGGGEDWATLDPGTYTTTELLVEIKDKLDDTGDLTYTVTCSDAPERRFTISATGTFDLLWRTGTHGKDGTEVSIGPLIGFDDDEDDEGKKSYEAEHDVITVPKADLILVSFMGIVNSANELIRNGAEVFKYLMNTYKGLIDTELNLDSIYEAKYANENVL
;
A
#
# COMPACT_ATOMS: atom_id res chain seq x y z
N MET A 1 9.28 6.71 -9.85
CA MET A 1 9.36 5.32 -10.34
C MET A 1 10.79 5.11 -10.11
N ASP A 2 11.13 3.97 -9.57
CA ASP A 2 12.33 3.40 -10.10
C ASP A 2 12.03 2.93 -11.53
N ASP A 3 12.19 3.84 -12.51
CA ASP A 3 11.92 3.56 -13.95
C ASP A 3 12.76 2.38 -14.41
N GLU A 4 13.78 2.03 -13.63
CA GLU A 4 14.58 0.84 -13.77
C GLU A 4 13.77 -0.46 -13.80
N HIS A 5 12.58 -0.56 -13.20
CA HIS A 5 11.88 -1.86 -13.07
C HIS A 5 10.82 -2.15 -14.13
N VAL A 6 10.34 -1.15 -14.87
CA VAL A 6 9.35 -1.38 -15.94
C VAL A 6 10.00 -2.15 -17.10
N GLY A 7 9.38 -3.28 -17.48
CA GLY A 7 9.89 -4.14 -18.55
C GLY A 7 11.07 -5.03 -18.14
N LYS A 8 11.52 -4.98 -16.88
CA LYS A 8 12.46 -5.98 -16.35
C LYS A 8 11.79 -7.37 -16.34
N PRO A 9 12.56 -8.45 -16.52
CA PRO A 9 12.06 -9.80 -16.34
C PRO A 9 11.48 -9.97 -14.94
N ILE A 10 10.26 -10.51 -14.87
CA ILE A 10 9.64 -10.86 -13.60
C ILE A 10 10.42 -12.04 -12.99
N PRO A 11 10.81 -11.98 -11.72
CA PRO A 11 11.64 -13.01 -11.12
C PRO A 11 10.90 -14.35 -10.97
N VAL A 12 11.61 -15.44 -11.27
CA VAL A 12 11.18 -16.80 -10.93
C VAL A 12 11.90 -17.20 -9.64
N ALA A 13 11.13 -17.51 -8.61
CA ALA A 13 11.63 -17.71 -7.25
C ALA A 13 11.22 -19.08 -6.71
N PHE A 14 12.14 -19.75 -6.02
CA PHE A 14 11.88 -20.96 -5.26
C PHE A 14 12.11 -20.68 -3.77
N GLY A 15 11.31 -21.28 -2.90
CA GLY A 15 11.39 -21.05 -1.45
C GLY A 15 11.00 -19.63 -1.04
N LEU A 16 11.46 -19.22 0.15
CA LEU A 16 11.20 -17.89 0.71
C LEU A 16 12.10 -16.86 0.01
N GLN A 17 11.51 -15.77 -0.48
CA GLN A 17 12.22 -14.66 -1.11
C GLN A 17 11.70 -13.33 -0.57
N ILE A 18 12.53 -12.30 -0.68
CA ILE A 18 12.18 -10.90 -0.40
C ILE A 18 12.73 -10.07 -1.56
N LEU A 19 11.84 -9.56 -2.41
CA LEU A 19 12.23 -8.86 -3.64
C LEU A 19 11.25 -7.71 -3.93
N PRO A 20 11.72 -6.65 -4.63
CA PRO A 20 10.83 -5.62 -5.15
C PRO A 20 9.97 -6.20 -6.29
N PRO A 21 8.65 -5.96 -6.29
CA PRO A 21 7.78 -6.47 -7.33
C PRO A 21 7.79 -5.56 -8.56
N ILE A 22 7.41 -6.11 -9.72
CA ILE A 22 7.41 -5.38 -10.99
C ILE A 22 6.01 -4.80 -11.26
N PRO A 23 5.85 -3.49 -11.49
CA PRO A 23 4.56 -2.92 -11.87
C PRO A 23 4.10 -3.50 -13.22
N ILE A 24 2.86 -3.97 -13.29
CA ILE A 24 2.27 -4.51 -14.53
C ILE A 24 1.06 -3.70 -15.01
N ASP A 25 0.43 -2.93 -14.12
CA ASP A 25 -0.75 -2.12 -14.39
C ASP A 25 -0.86 -1.07 -13.27
N ILE A 26 -0.18 0.07 -13.45
CA ILE A 26 0.00 1.12 -12.42
C ILE A 26 -1.33 1.80 -12.11
N ASP A 27 -2.15 2.07 -13.13
CA ASP A 27 -3.43 2.76 -12.98
C ASP A 27 -4.41 1.97 -12.10
N ASN A 28 -4.30 0.63 -12.12
CA ASN A 28 -5.06 -0.24 -11.24
C ASN A 28 -4.23 -0.78 -10.07
N GLN A 29 -3.09 -0.18 -9.79
CA GLN A 29 -2.23 -0.50 -8.66
C GLN A 29 -1.87 -2.00 -8.56
N LYS A 30 -1.44 -2.60 -9.68
CA LYS A 30 -1.02 -4.00 -9.72
C LYS A 30 0.47 -4.17 -9.97
N TRP A 31 1.09 -4.97 -9.11
CA TRP A 31 2.49 -5.37 -9.19
C TRP A 31 2.60 -6.89 -9.18
N LYS A 32 3.45 -7.43 -10.05
CA LYS A 32 3.76 -8.86 -10.12
C LYS A 32 5.09 -9.13 -9.44
N TYR A 33 5.07 -9.93 -8.38
CA TYR A 33 6.26 -10.24 -7.57
C TYR A 33 6.95 -11.54 -7.97
N HIS A 34 6.28 -12.38 -8.76
CA HIS A 34 6.80 -13.67 -9.18
C HIS A 34 6.21 -14.13 -10.52
N ASP A 35 7.00 -14.77 -11.37
CA ASP A 35 6.50 -15.37 -12.61
C ASP A 35 6.13 -16.84 -12.39
N GLY A 36 4.84 -17.05 -12.11
CA GLY A 36 4.27 -18.36 -11.81
C GLY A 36 3.26 -18.28 -10.67
N ARG A 37 2.85 -19.46 -10.18
CA ARG A 37 2.02 -19.59 -8.98
C ARG A 37 2.93 -19.52 -7.75
N SER A 38 2.52 -18.76 -6.75
CA SER A 38 3.19 -18.69 -5.45
C SER A 38 2.38 -19.43 -4.38
N LYS A 39 3.07 -19.86 -3.31
CA LYS A 39 2.45 -20.55 -2.18
C LYS A 39 1.74 -19.58 -1.24
N SER A 40 2.40 -18.47 -0.92
CA SER A 40 1.94 -17.47 0.04
C SER A 40 2.70 -16.16 -0.17
N VAL A 41 2.10 -15.05 0.28
CA VAL A 41 2.78 -13.80 0.60
C VAL A 41 2.79 -13.72 2.11
N GLU A 42 3.98 -13.57 2.68
CA GLU A 42 4.17 -13.51 4.12
C GLU A 42 4.00 -12.07 4.61
N ARG A 43 4.61 -11.10 3.91
CA ARG A 43 4.64 -9.68 4.28
C ARG A 43 4.82 -8.79 3.07
N VAL A 44 4.33 -7.57 3.14
CA VAL A 44 4.54 -6.51 2.14
C VAL A 44 4.93 -5.24 2.88
N TRP A 45 5.94 -4.53 2.38
CA TRP A 45 6.36 -3.25 2.91
C TRP A 45 6.29 -2.16 1.85
N ARG A 46 6.04 -0.94 2.32
CA ARG A 46 6.10 0.31 1.57
C ARG A 46 6.95 1.29 2.36
N ASN A 47 8.10 1.72 1.81
CA ASN A 47 9.05 2.61 2.48
C ASN A 47 9.34 2.17 3.94
N ASP A 48 9.68 0.89 4.12
CA ASP A 48 9.96 0.24 5.41
C ASP A 48 8.77 0.08 6.38
N VAL A 49 7.57 0.56 6.02
CA VAL A 49 6.33 0.33 6.78
C VAL A 49 5.66 -0.97 6.32
N GLU A 50 5.40 -1.88 7.25
CA GLU A 50 4.70 -3.14 6.96
C GLU A 50 3.21 -2.87 6.71
N LEU A 51 2.70 -3.40 5.60
CA LEU A 51 1.31 -3.25 5.19
C LEU A 51 0.46 -4.45 5.64
N VAL A 52 -0.81 -4.19 5.92
CA VAL A 52 -1.79 -5.18 6.34
C VAL A 52 -2.53 -5.73 5.12
N LYS A 53 -2.51 -7.06 4.97
CA LYS A 53 -3.24 -7.76 3.91
C LYS A 53 -4.76 -7.61 4.11
N ASP A 54 -5.50 -7.52 3.02
CA ASP A 54 -6.95 -7.34 2.96
C ASP A 54 -7.42 -5.99 3.54
N THR A 55 -6.48 -5.08 3.77
CA THR A 55 -6.70 -3.69 4.18
C THR A 55 -5.94 -2.75 3.24
N HIS A 56 -4.62 -2.90 3.11
CA HIS A 56 -3.81 -2.08 2.22
C HIS A 56 -3.57 -2.74 0.85
N TYR A 57 -3.69 -4.06 0.78
CA TYR A 57 -3.46 -4.80 -0.46
C TYR A 57 -4.12 -6.18 -0.47
N TYR A 58 -4.33 -6.69 -1.67
CA TYR A 58 -4.88 -8.00 -1.97
C TYR A 58 -3.88 -8.83 -2.78
N VAL A 59 -3.92 -10.16 -2.64
CA VAL A 59 -2.96 -11.08 -3.27
C VAL A 59 -3.68 -12.09 -4.16
N ASP A 60 -3.33 -12.13 -5.44
CA ASP A 60 -3.64 -13.24 -6.35
C ASP A 60 -2.45 -14.20 -6.42
N LEU A 61 -2.46 -15.25 -5.59
CA LEU A 61 -1.40 -16.26 -5.55
C LEU A 61 -1.27 -17.08 -6.84
N LYS A 62 -2.32 -17.16 -7.66
CA LYS A 62 -2.27 -17.92 -8.93
C LYS A 62 -1.47 -17.18 -9.99
N ARG A 63 -1.54 -15.85 -9.98
CA ARG A 63 -0.81 -14.98 -10.90
C ARG A 63 0.40 -14.31 -10.27
N SER A 64 0.54 -14.45 -8.95
CA SER A 64 1.52 -13.78 -8.11
C SER A 64 1.50 -12.26 -8.29
N ILE A 65 0.30 -11.71 -8.18
CA ILE A 65 0.03 -10.27 -8.29
C ILE A 65 -0.41 -9.76 -6.93
N ILE A 66 0.16 -8.63 -6.50
CA ILE A 66 -0.36 -7.79 -5.43
C ILE A 66 -1.13 -6.64 -6.08
N THR A 67 -2.33 -6.40 -5.58
CA THR A 67 -3.14 -5.23 -5.93
C THR A 67 -3.26 -4.37 -4.68
N PHE A 68 -2.78 -3.14 -4.70
CA PHE A 68 -2.96 -2.25 -3.56
C PHE A 68 -4.39 -1.72 -3.53
N ASP A 69 -4.91 -1.52 -2.33
CA ASP A 69 -6.25 -0.98 -2.18
C ASP A 69 -6.26 0.43 -2.74
N ARG A 70 -7.24 0.68 -3.61
CA ARG A 70 -7.41 1.98 -4.21
C ARG A 70 -8.12 2.90 -3.25
N ASP A 71 -8.98 2.42 -2.36
CA ASP A 71 -9.84 3.34 -1.61
C ASP A 71 -9.16 4.02 -0.41
N GLY A 72 -7.84 3.86 -0.24
CA GLY A 72 -7.11 4.43 0.90
C GLY A 72 -7.57 3.81 2.22
N VAL A 73 -6.68 3.70 3.20
CA VAL A 73 -7.07 3.30 4.55
C VAL A 73 -6.41 4.26 5.53
N PHE A 74 -7.24 4.87 6.36
CA PHE A 74 -6.84 5.90 7.31
C PHE A 74 -7.23 5.45 8.71
N VAL A 75 -6.28 5.50 9.63
CA VAL A 75 -6.51 5.16 11.04
C VAL A 75 -6.48 6.45 11.84
N ILE A 76 -7.60 6.78 12.45
CA ILE A 76 -7.75 7.90 13.37
C ILE A 76 -7.64 7.35 14.80
N GLU A 77 -6.67 7.86 15.54
CA GLU A 77 -6.43 7.55 16.94
C GLU A 77 -6.70 8.80 17.78
N ALA A 78 -7.53 8.66 18.83
CA ALA A 78 -7.90 9.77 19.68
C ALA A 78 -6.67 10.36 20.39
N GLY A 79 -6.48 11.68 20.25
CA GLY A 79 -5.33 12.40 20.80
C GLY A 79 -4.02 12.17 20.05
N VAL A 80 -4.07 11.67 18.81
CA VAL A 80 -2.88 11.45 17.96
C VAL A 80 -3.01 12.16 16.63
N ASN A 81 -4.13 11.99 15.94
CA ASN A 81 -4.37 12.56 14.60
C ASN A 81 -5.87 12.80 14.36
N ASP A 82 -6.56 13.30 15.39
CA ASP A 82 -8.02 13.42 15.46
C ASP A 82 -8.52 14.87 15.45
N LYS A 83 -7.66 15.85 15.14
CA LYS A 83 -8.01 17.29 15.17
C LYS A 83 -7.83 17.99 13.83
N ILE A 84 -8.66 19.01 13.60
CA ILE A 84 -8.52 19.99 12.52
C ILE A 84 -8.82 21.37 13.12
N ASP A 85 -7.85 22.28 13.10
CA ASP A 85 -8.04 23.66 13.55
C ASP A 85 -8.42 24.55 12.37
N VAL A 86 -9.44 25.39 12.55
CA VAL A 86 -10.02 26.27 11.53
C VAL A 86 -10.25 27.68 12.07
N ASP A 87 -10.17 28.70 11.20
CA ASP A 87 -10.67 30.05 11.50
C ASP A 87 -11.58 30.53 10.37
N GLU A 88 -12.85 30.80 10.67
CA GLU A 88 -13.84 31.32 9.71
C GLU A 88 -13.88 32.87 9.68
N GLY A 89 -12.90 33.53 10.30
CA GLY A 89 -12.80 34.98 10.52
C GLY A 89 -13.28 35.44 11.90
N GLY A 90 -13.64 34.51 12.78
CA GLY A 90 -14.10 34.74 14.16
C GLY A 90 -13.04 34.48 15.22
N GLY A 91 -11.89 33.93 14.82
CA GLY A 91 -10.92 33.29 15.69
C GLY A 91 -10.91 31.78 15.50
N GLU A 92 -9.93 31.13 16.11
CA GLU A 92 -9.72 29.69 16.02
C GLU A 92 -10.85 28.88 16.69
N ASP A 93 -11.33 27.89 15.95
CA ASP A 93 -12.18 26.78 16.37
C ASP A 93 -11.54 25.45 15.91
N TRP A 94 -12.06 24.30 16.36
CA TRP A 94 -11.51 23.00 15.94
C TRP A 94 -12.52 21.87 15.91
N ALA A 95 -12.35 20.98 14.93
CA ALA A 95 -13.10 19.75 14.77
C ALA A 95 -12.40 18.59 15.47
N THR A 96 -13.18 17.62 15.97
CA THR A 96 -12.65 16.36 16.53
C THR A 96 -13.26 15.18 15.78
N LEU A 97 -12.39 14.39 15.15
CA LEU A 97 -12.76 13.19 14.40
C LEU A 97 -12.95 12.00 15.34
N ASP A 98 -13.93 11.15 15.05
CA ASP A 98 -14.14 9.94 15.84
C ASP A 98 -13.03 8.91 15.53
N PRO A 99 -12.44 8.26 16.55
CA PRO A 99 -11.37 7.28 16.32
C PRO A 99 -11.92 6.04 15.61
N GLY A 100 -11.17 5.54 14.63
CA GLY A 100 -11.62 4.44 13.78
C GLY A 100 -10.70 4.16 12.60
N THR A 101 -11.07 3.18 11.79
CA THR A 101 -10.45 2.91 10.50
C THR A 101 -11.45 3.28 9.41
N TYR A 102 -11.03 4.14 8.50
CA TYR A 102 -11.87 4.73 7.45
C TYR A 102 -11.31 4.39 6.08
N THR A 103 -12.18 4.10 5.12
CA THR A 103 -11.82 4.29 3.71
C THR A 103 -11.80 5.77 3.35
N THR A 104 -11.25 6.15 2.19
CA THR A 104 -11.31 7.54 1.69
C THR A 104 -12.74 8.06 1.73
N THR A 105 -13.68 7.30 1.19
CA THR A 105 -15.08 7.74 1.12
C THR A 105 -15.69 7.99 2.50
N GLU A 106 -15.40 7.11 3.47
CA GLU A 106 -15.89 7.28 4.84
C GLU A 106 -15.21 8.46 5.53
N LEU A 107 -13.90 8.65 5.33
CA LEU A 107 -13.15 9.76 5.93
C LEU A 107 -13.58 11.12 5.38
N LEU A 108 -13.90 11.22 4.08
CA LEU A 108 -14.42 12.46 3.49
C LEU A 108 -15.73 12.91 4.16
N VAL A 109 -16.61 11.95 4.46
CA VAL A 109 -17.87 12.21 5.16
C VAL A 109 -17.59 12.62 6.61
N GLU A 110 -16.74 11.87 7.31
CA GLU A 110 -16.37 12.17 8.70
C GLU A 110 -15.78 13.58 8.84
N ILE A 111 -14.78 13.95 8.02
CA ILE A 111 -14.19 15.29 8.05
C ILE A 111 -15.23 16.37 7.76
N LYS A 112 -16.09 16.14 6.75
CA LYS A 112 -17.15 17.08 6.41
C LYS A 112 -18.10 17.30 7.58
N ASP A 113 -18.63 16.22 8.16
CA ASP A 113 -19.64 16.28 9.20
C ASP A 113 -19.07 16.98 10.46
N LYS A 114 -17.81 16.70 10.82
CA LYS A 114 -17.17 17.35 11.97
C LYS A 114 -16.85 18.82 11.73
N LEU A 115 -16.48 19.23 10.51
CA LEU A 115 -16.25 20.64 10.17
C LEU A 115 -17.56 21.44 10.08
N ASP A 116 -18.62 20.85 9.55
CA ASP A 116 -19.96 21.47 9.54
C ASP A 116 -20.50 21.70 10.96
N ASP A 117 -20.05 20.90 11.94
CA ASP A 117 -20.44 21.03 13.35
C ASP A 117 -19.62 22.11 14.12
N THR A 118 -18.51 22.61 13.57
CA THR A 118 -17.65 23.59 14.27
C THR A 118 -18.05 25.05 14.08
N GLY A 119 -18.60 25.40 12.91
CA GLY A 119 -18.76 26.81 12.51
C GLY A 119 -20.08 27.10 11.79
N ASP A 120 -20.13 28.26 11.13
CA ASP A 120 -21.28 28.72 10.35
C ASP A 120 -21.15 28.37 8.86
N LEU A 121 -19.95 28.04 8.38
CA LEU A 121 -19.75 27.65 6.99
C LEU A 121 -20.20 26.21 6.75
N THR A 122 -20.60 25.95 5.50
CA THR A 122 -20.83 24.58 5.04
C THR A 122 -19.62 24.12 4.24
N TYR A 123 -19.04 23.01 4.64
CA TYR A 123 -17.86 22.41 4.06
C TYR A 123 -18.20 21.40 2.97
N THR A 124 -17.28 21.23 2.03
CA THR A 124 -17.27 20.17 1.04
C THR A 124 -15.88 19.59 1.01
N VAL A 125 -15.79 18.30 1.31
CA VAL A 125 -14.54 17.55 1.35
C VAL A 125 -14.59 16.51 0.22
N THR A 126 -13.60 16.55 -0.67
CA THR A 126 -13.50 15.64 -1.82
C THR A 126 -12.10 15.06 -1.94
N CYS A 127 -11.98 13.97 -2.67
CA CYS A 127 -10.69 13.43 -3.10
C CYS A 127 -10.67 13.37 -4.63
N SER A 128 -9.59 13.84 -5.27
CA SER A 128 -9.44 13.74 -6.72
C SER A 128 -9.30 12.30 -7.19
N ASP A 129 -9.65 12.07 -8.45
CA ASP A 129 -9.39 10.80 -9.13
C ASP A 129 -7.90 10.63 -9.48
N ALA A 130 -7.52 9.40 -9.81
CA ALA A 130 -6.17 9.06 -10.29
C ALA A 130 -5.74 9.96 -11.49
N PRO A 131 -4.43 10.26 -11.66
CA PRO A 131 -3.28 9.58 -11.05
C PRO A 131 -2.80 10.14 -9.70
N GLU A 132 -3.21 11.36 -9.33
CA GLU A 132 -2.86 12.00 -8.05
C GLU A 132 -4.15 12.20 -7.26
N ARG A 133 -4.30 11.44 -6.18
CA ARG A 133 -5.49 11.42 -5.32
C ARG A 133 -5.24 12.26 -4.06
N ARG A 134 -5.66 13.52 -4.13
CA ARG A 134 -5.42 14.53 -3.10
C ARG A 134 -6.74 14.96 -2.49
N PHE A 135 -6.72 15.21 -1.19
CA PHE A 135 -7.87 15.74 -0.48
C PHE A 135 -8.06 17.20 -0.83
N THR A 136 -9.31 17.64 -0.90
CA THR A 136 -9.67 19.05 -1.04
C THR A 136 -10.70 19.37 0.02
N ILE A 137 -10.43 20.38 0.83
CA ILE A 137 -11.37 20.95 1.79
C ILE A 137 -11.78 22.31 1.25
N SER A 138 -13.09 22.51 1.08
CA SER A 138 -13.65 23.77 0.62
C SER A 138 -14.86 24.16 1.46
N ALA A 139 -15.22 25.44 1.44
CA ALA A 139 -16.35 25.96 2.21
C ALA A 139 -17.14 27.01 1.41
N THR A 140 -18.33 27.37 1.90
CA THR A 140 -19.16 28.44 1.32
C THR A 140 -18.51 29.83 1.46
N GLY A 141 -17.66 30.02 2.46
CA GLY A 141 -16.93 31.24 2.80
C GLY A 141 -15.41 31.09 2.70
N THR A 142 -14.69 32.16 3.01
CA THR A 142 -13.25 32.11 3.25
C THR A 142 -13.02 31.58 4.66
N PHE A 143 -12.02 30.73 4.82
CA PHE A 143 -11.58 30.17 6.09
C PHE A 143 -10.09 29.88 6.02
N ASP A 144 -9.46 29.71 7.16
CA ASP A 144 -8.07 29.31 7.28
C ASP A 144 -7.99 27.91 7.89
N LEU A 145 -7.06 27.07 7.40
CA LEU A 145 -6.70 25.79 7.99
C LEU A 145 -5.38 25.96 8.74
N LEU A 146 -5.42 25.85 10.05
CA LEU A 146 -4.32 26.23 10.93
C LEU A 146 -3.40 25.04 11.23
N TRP A 147 -2.89 24.40 10.17
CA TRP A 147 -2.06 23.19 10.28
C TRP A 147 -0.80 23.38 11.12
N ARG A 148 -0.24 24.59 11.11
CA ARG A 148 0.95 24.94 11.86
C ARG A 148 0.62 25.67 13.15
N THR A 149 -0.09 26.78 13.06
CA THR A 149 -0.23 27.72 14.19
C THR A 149 -1.43 27.46 15.08
N GLY A 150 -2.35 26.58 14.67
CA GLY A 150 -3.49 26.15 15.49
C GLY A 150 -3.06 25.44 16.77
N THR A 151 -3.94 25.42 17.76
CA THR A 151 -3.73 24.79 19.07
C THR A 151 -3.28 23.34 18.97
N HIS A 152 -3.78 22.61 17.97
CA HIS A 152 -3.46 21.22 17.67
C HIS A 152 -2.53 21.04 16.47
N GLY A 153 -2.16 22.14 15.81
CA GLY A 153 -1.16 22.18 14.73
C GLY A 153 0.26 21.89 15.20
N LYS A 154 1.21 21.99 14.27
CA LYS A 154 2.64 21.66 14.46
C LYS A 154 3.32 22.44 15.58
N ASP A 155 3.01 23.72 15.73
CA ASP A 155 3.58 24.57 16.78
C ASP A 155 2.84 24.38 18.13
N GLY A 156 1.74 23.61 18.15
CA GLY A 156 0.86 23.33 19.28
C GLY A 156 1.03 21.93 19.87
N THR A 157 -0.06 21.16 19.98
CA THR A 157 -0.01 19.78 20.52
C THR A 157 0.36 18.72 19.49
N GLU A 158 0.44 19.06 18.20
CA GLU A 158 0.83 18.16 17.11
C GLU A 158 -0.08 16.91 17.03
N VAL A 159 -1.40 17.11 17.09
CA VAL A 159 -2.41 16.03 16.95
C VAL A 159 -3.35 16.25 15.76
N SER A 160 -2.93 17.10 14.83
CA SER A 160 -3.63 17.41 13.59
C SER A 160 -3.68 16.19 12.66
N ILE A 161 -4.80 16.02 11.96
CA ILE A 161 -4.92 15.03 10.88
C ILE A 161 -4.17 15.45 9.60
N GLY A 162 -3.82 16.72 9.43
CA GLY A 162 -3.27 17.28 8.18
C GLY A 162 -2.27 16.37 7.45
N PRO A 163 -1.17 15.94 8.12
CA PRO A 163 -0.19 15.05 7.51
C PRO A 163 -0.76 13.69 7.05
N LEU A 164 -1.75 13.13 7.75
CA LEU A 164 -2.39 11.86 7.37
C LEU A 164 -3.20 11.98 6.07
N ILE A 165 -3.81 13.15 5.82
CA ILE A 165 -4.60 13.42 4.61
C ILE A 165 -3.80 14.17 3.53
N GLY A 166 -2.50 14.32 3.73
CA GLY A 166 -1.56 14.82 2.73
C GLY A 166 -1.37 16.34 2.70
N PHE A 167 -1.86 17.06 3.71
CA PHE A 167 -1.54 18.47 3.90
C PHE A 167 -0.21 18.62 4.62
N ASP A 168 0.66 19.50 4.13
CA ASP A 168 1.87 19.92 4.82
C ASP A 168 1.52 20.77 6.05
N ASP A 169 2.26 20.56 7.15
CA ASP A 169 2.05 21.27 8.42
C ASP A 169 3.13 22.33 8.70
N ASP A 170 3.98 22.63 7.70
CA ASP A 170 5.05 23.62 7.78
C ASP A 170 4.55 25.07 7.65
N GLU A 171 3.34 25.28 7.14
CA GLU A 171 2.65 26.56 6.97
C GLU A 171 1.14 26.39 7.15
N ASP A 172 0.42 27.49 7.41
CA ASP A 172 -1.04 27.50 7.44
C ASP A 172 -1.59 27.78 6.03
N ASP A 173 -2.81 27.29 5.81
CA ASP A 173 -3.54 27.44 4.56
C ASP A 173 -4.56 28.57 4.73
N GLU A 174 -4.25 29.78 4.25
CA GLU A 174 -5.01 31.00 4.59
C GLU A 174 -5.65 31.73 3.38
N GLY A 175 -6.74 32.43 3.66
CA GLY A 175 -7.34 33.46 2.81
C GLY A 175 -8.13 32.97 1.59
N LYS A 176 -8.39 31.67 1.46
CA LYS A 176 -9.13 31.05 0.35
C LYS A 176 -10.41 30.34 0.83
N LYS A 177 -11.19 29.89 -0.15
CA LYS A 177 -12.40 29.08 0.08
C LYS A 177 -12.19 27.59 -0.18
N SER A 178 -10.98 27.21 -0.58
CA SER A 178 -10.65 25.86 -1.02
C SER A 178 -9.15 25.66 -0.93
N TYR A 179 -8.77 24.55 -0.34
CA TYR A 179 -7.39 24.09 -0.20
C TYR A 179 -7.32 22.65 -0.68
N GLU A 180 -6.29 22.35 -1.46
CA GLU A 180 -5.99 21.01 -1.96
C GLU A 180 -4.67 20.58 -1.31
N ALA A 181 -4.66 19.38 -0.74
CA ALA A 181 -3.49 18.77 -0.14
C ALA A 181 -2.30 18.74 -1.10
N GLU A 182 -1.08 18.89 -0.59
CA GLU A 182 0.16 18.84 -1.37
C GLU A 182 0.50 17.42 -1.82
N HIS A 183 0.08 16.42 -1.05
CA HIS A 183 0.52 15.04 -1.20
C HIS A 183 -0.61 14.06 -1.49
N ASP A 184 -0.34 13.12 -2.39
CA ASP A 184 -1.17 11.93 -2.59
C ASP A 184 -0.80 10.87 -1.54
N VAL A 185 -1.72 10.62 -0.62
CA VAL A 185 -1.57 9.64 0.47
C VAL A 185 -2.24 8.30 0.17
N ILE A 186 -3.01 8.21 -0.91
CA ILE A 186 -3.80 7.02 -1.28
C ILE A 186 -3.05 6.17 -2.29
N THR A 187 -2.52 6.80 -3.33
CA THR A 187 -1.81 6.09 -4.39
C THR A 187 -0.44 5.69 -3.93
N VAL A 188 0.03 4.50 -4.34
CA VAL A 188 1.45 4.16 -4.23
C VAL A 188 2.22 5.02 -5.25
N PRO A 189 2.93 6.08 -4.82
CA PRO A 189 3.59 7.00 -5.71
C PRO A 189 4.73 6.29 -6.42
N LYS A 190 5.12 6.90 -7.53
CA LYS A 190 6.25 6.50 -8.35
C LYS A 190 7.49 6.23 -7.46
N ALA A 191 7.77 7.05 -6.46
CA ALA A 191 9.03 7.02 -5.70
C ALA A 191 9.11 5.90 -4.65
N ASP A 192 8.00 5.23 -4.33
CA ASP A 192 7.97 4.34 -3.19
C ASP A 192 8.68 3.01 -3.44
N LEU A 193 9.45 2.60 -2.43
CA LEU A 193 10.05 1.27 -2.39
C LEU A 193 9.03 0.28 -1.85
N ILE A 194 8.63 -0.64 -2.73
CA ILE A 194 7.80 -1.79 -2.35
C ILE A 194 8.68 -3.03 -2.22
N LEU A 195 8.54 -3.75 -1.11
CA LEU A 195 9.17 -5.06 -0.91
C LEU A 195 8.10 -6.10 -0.59
N VAL A 196 8.27 -7.30 -1.15
CA VAL A 196 7.34 -8.41 -0.94
C VAL A 196 8.12 -9.60 -0.43
N SER A 197 7.78 -10.08 0.77
CA SER A 197 8.22 -11.39 1.26
C SER A 197 7.19 -12.43 0.88
N PHE A 198 7.63 -13.46 0.14
CA PHE A 198 6.73 -14.48 -0.36
C PHE A 198 7.42 -15.83 -0.48
N MET A 199 6.59 -16.86 -0.55
CA MET A 199 6.99 -18.22 -0.81
C MET A 199 6.69 -18.56 -2.27
N GLY A 200 7.75 -18.85 -3.04
CA GLY A 200 7.75 -18.98 -4.49
C GLY A 200 7.01 -20.21 -5.06
N ILE A 201 7.58 -20.80 -6.12
CA ILE A 201 6.91 -21.82 -6.95
C ILE A 201 6.32 -22.96 -6.12
N VAL A 202 5.09 -23.33 -6.48
CA VAL A 202 4.40 -24.55 -6.06
C VAL A 202 4.27 -25.56 -7.18
N ASN A 203 4.20 -26.85 -6.81
CA ASN A 203 3.85 -27.92 -7.73
C ASN A 203 2.35 -27.91 -8.10
N SER A 204 1.93 -28.86 -8.96
CA SER A 204 0.52 -29.01 -9.37
C SER A 204 -0.44 -29.27 -8.20
N ALA A 205 0.05 -29.90 -7.12
CA ALA A 205 -0.67 -30.15 -5.88
C ALA A 205 -0.68 -28.94 -4.91
N ASN A 206 -0.17 -27.77 -5.33
CA ASN A 206 -0.06 -26.56 -4.50
C ASN A 206 0.88 -26.72 -3.29
N GLU A 207 1.85 -27.61 -3.38
CA GLU A 207 2.89 -27.82 -2.38
C GLU A 207 4.15 -27.05 -2.76
N LEU A 208 4.85 -26.55 -1.75
CA LEU A 208 6.10 -25.82 -1.95
C LEU A 208 7.19 -26.74 -2.50
N ILE A 209 7.89 -26.27 -3.52
CA ILE A 209 9.14 -26.87 -4.00
C ILE A 209 10.28 -26.47 -3.06
N ARG A 210 10.88 -27.44 -2.38
CA ARG A 210 11.86 -27.23 -1.30
C ARG A 210 13.27 -27.68 -1.64
N ASN A 211 13.44 -28.51 -2.66
CA ASN A 211 14.75 -29.10 -2.97
C ASN A 211 15.04 -29.17 -4.47
N GLY A 212 16.31 -29.42 -4.81
CA GLY A 212 16.77 -29.45 -6.20
C GLY A 212 16.11 -30.52 -7.08
N ALA A 213 15.73 -31.67 -6.51
CA ALA A 213 15.06 -32.72 -7.28
C ALA A 213 13.65 -32.28 -7.69
N GLU A 214 12.92 -31.64 -6.79
CA GLU A 214 11.60 -31.06 -7.07
C GLU A 214 11.71 -29.88 -8.04
N VAL A 215 12.74 -29.04 -7.94
CA VAL A 215 13.03 -27.97 -8.91
C VAL A 215 13.25 -28.57 -10.30
N PHE A 216 14.12 -29.58 -10.39
CA PHE A 216 14.41 -30.26 -11.66
C PHE A 216 13.14 -30.87 -12.27
N LYS A 217 12.38 -31.60 -11.46
CA LYS A 217 11.09 -32.19 -11.86
C LYS A 217 10.13 -31.12 -12.37
N TYR A 218 9.99 -30.01 -11.65
CA TYR A 218 9.15 -28.90 -12.08
C TYR A 218 9.59 -28.32 -13.42
N LEU A 219 10.89 -28.11 -13.61
CA LEU A 219 11.42 -27.56 -14.87
C LEU A 219 11.15 -28.50 -16.06
N MET A 220 11.36 -29.81 -15.87
CA MET A 220 11.11 -30.79 -16.91
C MET A 220 9.62 -30.90 -17.25
N ASN A 221 8.76 -30.99 -16.23
CA ASN A 221 7.32 -31.12 -16.44
C ASN A 221 6.74 -29.86 -17.09
N THR A 222 7.17 -28.67 -16.64
CA THR A 222 6.60 -27.39 -17.08
C THR A 222 7.14 -26.93 -18.44
N TYR A 223 8.47 -27.02 -18.66
CA TYR A 223 9.10 -26.44 -19.84
C TYR A 223 9.45 -27.47 -20.92
N LYS A 224 9.58 -28.75 -20.57
CA LYS A 224 9.82 -29.83 -21.54
C LYS A 224 8.59 -30.69 -21.78
N GLY A 225 7.54 -30.56 -20.96
CA GLY A 225 6.32 -31.35 -21.08
C GLY A 225 6.51 -32.82 -20.74
N LEU A 226 7.61 -33.17 -20.06
CA LEU A 226 7.89 -34.54 -19.65
C LEU A 226 6.97 -34.94 -18.50
N ILE A 227 6.48 -36.16 -18.51
CA ILE A 227 5.75 -36.74 -17.38
C ILE A 227 6.70 -37.51 -16.47
N ASP A 228 6.28 -37.75 -15.23
CA ASP A 228 7.12 -38.39 -14.20
C ASP A 228 7.70 -39.74 -14.64
N THR A 229 7.00 -40.51 -15.46
CA THR A 229 7.47 -41.81 -15.98
C THR A 229 8.54 -41.68 -17.07
N GLU A 230 8.66 -40.51 -17.70
CA GLU A 230 9.72 -40.21 -18.66
C GLU A 230 10.98 -39.69 -17.97
N LEU A 231 10.87 -39.30 -16.69
CA LEU A 231 11.98 -38.92 -15.85
C LEU A 231 12.48 -40.16 -15.10
N ASN A 232 13.77 -40.48 -15.24
CA ASN A 232 14.40 -41.49 -14.39
C ASN A 232 14.64 -40.90 -12.99
N LEU A 233 13.55 -40.73 -12.24
CA LEU A 233 13.55 -40.10 -10.92
C LEU A 233 14.41 -40.89 -9.93
N ASP A 234 14.42 -42.22 -10.04
CA ASP A 234 15.22 -43.10 -9.17
C ASP A 234 16.70 -42.77 -9.27
N SER A 235 17.27 -42.70 -10.49
CA SER A 235 18.67 -42.33 -10.66
C SER A 235 18.99 -40.89 -10.26
N ILE A 236 18.02 -39.97 -10.37
CA ILE A 236 18.18 -38.57 -9.91
C ILE A 236 18.23 -38.52 -8.37
N TYR A 237 17.37 -39.27 -7.69
CA TYR A 237 17.40 -39.37 -6.23
C TYR A 237 18.65 -40.11 -5.73
N GLU A 238 19.10 -41.16 -6.41
CA GLU A 238 20.34 -41.87 -6.06
C GLU A 238 21.57 -40.96 -6.15
N ALA A 239 21.67 -40.12 -7.20
CA ALA A 239 22.78 -39.18 -7.34
C ALA A 239 22.88 -38.15 -6.19
N LYS A 240 21.74 -37.82 -5.54
CA LYS A 240 21.72 -36.96 -4.34
C LYS A 240 22.47 -37.61 -3.17
N TYR A 241 22.23 -38.90 -2.94
CA TYR A 241 22.81 -39.65 -1.82
C TYR A 241 24.24 -40.15 -2.10
N ALA A 242 24.63 -40.25 -3.38
CA ALA A 242 25.99 -40.63 -3.76
C ALA A 242 27.06 -39.62 -3.29
N ASN A 243 26.72 -38.34 -3.15
CA ASN A 243 27.64 -37.30 -2.69
C ASN A 243 27.66 -37.08 -1.16
N GLU A 244 26.70 -37.64 -0.40
CA GLU A 244 26.68 -37.53 1.07
C GLU A 244 27.68 -38.50 1.75
N ASN A 245 28.26 -39.45 0.99
CA ASN A 245 29.19 -40.47 1.48
C ASN A 245 30.67 -40.20 1.13
N VAL A 246 31.03 -38.95 0.81
CA VAL A 246 32.43 -38.53 0.61
C VAL A 246 32.84 -37.57 1.74
N LEU A 247 32.97 -38.11 2.95
CA LEU A 247 33.71 -37.51 4.07
C LEU A 247 34.55 -38.59 4.76
#